data_AF-A0A1J3DXK9-F1
#
_entry.id   AF-A0A1J3DXK9-F1
#
_cell.length_a   1.000
_cell.length_b   1.000
_cell.length_c   1.000
_cell.angle_alpha   90.00
_cell.angle_beta   90.00
_cell.angle_gamma   90.00
#
_symmetry.space_group_name_H-M   'P 1'
#
loop_
_entity.id
_entity.type
_entity.pdbx_description
1 polymer ?
#
loop_
_entity_poly.entity_id
_entity_poly.type
_entity_poly.pdbx_seq_one_letter_code
_entity_poly.pdbx_strand_id
1 'polypeptide(L)'
;MYCIESDSWRVLHVNPEWSIHHQQRGVPLKGNTYLVAQDKSTPTIAMDTVQRVWLLCFDFTAERFGPRLPLPTHSYCWFTEETLALSSVRDEQLALLYQSPTSRILDFWITTKIEPNAVSWSKFFKVDTPWLFGFPANFCAGNFFVDEENKLAVVSYLPKSYRDLSPPP
;
A
#
# COMPACT_ATOMS: atom_id res chain seq x y z
N MET A 1 5.84 -16.36 11.83
CA MET A 1 4.47 -16.16 12.33
C MET A 1 4.46 -16.51 13.81
N TYR A 2 3.90 -15.64 14.65
CA TYR A 2 3.82 -15.89 16.09
C TYR A 2 2.57 -16.71 16.40
N CYS A 3 2.71 -17.70 17.28
CA CYS A 3 1.63 -18.57 17.74
C CYS A 3 1.42 -18.32 19.23
N ILE A 4 0.26 -17.74 19.58
CA ILE A 4 -0.06 -17.35 20.96
C ILE A 4 -0.19 -18.60 21.85
N GLU A 5 -0.82 -19.67 21.35
CA GLU A 5 -1.08 -20.90 22.12
C GLU A 5 0.19 -21.60 22.59
N SER A 6 1.26 -21.52 21.78
CA SER A 6 2.55 -22.15 22.07
C SER A 6 3.62 -21.16 22.52
N ASP A 7 3.25 -19.88 22.69
CA ASP A 7 4.16 -18.75 22.96
C ASP A 7 5.46 -18.81 22.13
N SER A 8 5.33 -19.05 20.82
CA SER A 8 6.51 -19.33 19.99
C SER A 8 6.39 -18.82 18.55
N TRP A 9 7.54 -18.57 17.95
CA TRP A 9 7.66 -18.13 16.57
C TRP A 9 7.91 -19.33 15.64
N ARG A 10 7.08 -19.47 14.60
CA ARG A 10 7.35 -20.38 13.49
C ARG A 10 7.93 -19.64 12.28
N VAL A 11 8.87 -20.27 11.59
CA VAL A 11 9.42 -19.76 10.34
C VAL A 11 8.54 -20.21 9.19
N LEU A 12 8.08 -19.25 8.38
CA LEU A 12 7.40 -19.54 7.12
C LEU A 12 8.44 -19.47 6.00
N HIS A 13 8.56 -20.55 5.21
CA HIS A 13 9.44 -20.55 4.04
C HIS A 13 8.74 -19.85 2.88
N VAL A 14 9.03 -18.57 2.74
CA VAL A 14 8.52 -17.73 1.65
C VAL A 14 9.68 -17.42 0.72
N ASN A 15 9.54 -17.68 -0.58
CA ASN A 15 10.54 -17.29 -1.56
C ASN A 15 10.27 -15.85 -2.03
N PRO A 16 11.01 -14.83 -1.57
CA PRO A 16 10.68 -13.46 -1.87
C PRO A 16 11.46 -13.04 -3.10
N GLU A 17 10.85 -13.14 -4.28
CA GLU A 17 11.31 -12.44 -5.49
C GLU A 17 10.99 -10.92 -5.43
N TRP A 18 10.52 -10.45 -4.27
CA TRP A 18 9.93 -9.14 -4.04
C TRP A 18 10.31 -8.60 -2.66
N SER A 19 10.09 -7.31 -2.44
CA SER A 19 10.26 -6.65 -1.15
C SER A 19 9.00 -5.86 -0.78
N ILE A 20 8.77 -5.72 0.53
CA ILE A 20 7.74 -4.84 1.09
C ILE A 20 8.45 -3.67 1.73
N HIS A 21 8.06 -2.45 1.36
CA HIS A 21 8.66 -1.26 1.94
C HIS A 21 8.25 -1.12 3.42
N HIS A 22 9.20 -0.77 4.30
CA HIS A 22 9.00 -0.74 5.77
C HIS A 22 7.88 0.21 6.25
N GLN A 23 7.44 1.14 5.40
CA GLN A 23 6.35 2.07 5.69
C GLN A 23 4.98 1.55 5.23
N GLN A 24 4.96 0.53 4.35
CA GLN A 24 3.74 -0.07 3.86
C GLN A 24 3.19 -1.03 4.92
N ARG A 25 1.92 -0.84 5.26
CA ARG A 25 1.23 -1.68 6.24
C ARG A 25 0.39 -2.73 5.53
N GLY A 26 0.35 -3.93 6.09
CA GLY A 26 -0.60 -4.94 5.65
C GLY A 26 -2.02 -4.60 6.13
N VAL A 27 -3.00 -4.79 5.26
CA VAL A 27 -4.42 -4.58 5.57
C VAL A 27 -5.10 -5.94 5.76
N PRO A 28 -5.62 -6.22 6.97
CA PRO A 28 -6.42 -7.42 7.19
C PRO A 28 -7.78 -7.26 6.49
N LEU A 29 -8.21 -8.28 5.76
CA LEU A 29 -9.51 -8.31 5.12
C LEU A 29 -9.97 -9.76 4.91
N LYS A 30 -11.18 -10.08 5.35
CA LYS A 30 -11.81 -11.41 5.20
C LYS A 30 -10.90 -12.59 5.61
N GLY A 31 -10.18 -12.43 6.73
CA GLY A 31 -9.30 -13.46 7.26
C GLY A 31 -7.93 -13.58 6.58
N ASN A 32 -7.62 -12.73 5.60
CA ASN A 32 -6.33 -12.66 4.91
C ASN A 32 -5.67 -11.29 5.11
N THR A 33 -4.38 -11.17 4.78
CA THR A 33 -3.67 -9.87 4.83
C THR A 33 -3.19 -9.48 3.44
N TYR A 34 -3.51 -8.26 3.04
CA TYR A 34 -3.12 -7.70 1.76
C TYR A 34 -2.01 -6.66 1.92
N LEU A 35 -0.95 -6.76 1.12
CA LEU A 35 0.23 -5.92 1.22
C LEU A 35 0.67 -5.43 -0.15
N VAL A 36 1.22 -4.21 -0.23
CA VAL A 36 1.90 -3.75 -1.44
C VAL A 36 3.35 -4.19 -1.42
N ALA A 37 3.79 -4.80 -2.51
CA ALA A 37 5.16 -5.23 -2.72
C ALA A 37 5.70 -4.73 -4.07
N GLN A 38 7.02 -4.69 -4.17
CA GLN A 38 7.76 -4.27 -5.36
C GLN A 38 8.83 -5.30 -5.74
N ASP A 39 9.33 -5.24 -6.98
CA ASP A 39 10.46 -6.08 -7.41
C ASP A 39 11.67 -5.80 -6.51
N LYS A 40 12.45 -6.84 -6.19
CA LYS A 40 13.71 -6.64 -5.47
C LYS A 40 14.65 -5.80 -6.32
N SER A 41 15.15 -4.69 -5.78
CA SER A 41 16.29 -4.00 -6.39
C SER A 41 17.51 -4.93 -6.31
N THR A 42 17.94 -5.49 -7.43
CA THR A 42 19.25 -6.12 -7.49
C THR A 42 20.31 -5.03 -7.75
N PRO A 43 21.52 -5.13 -7.16
CA PRO A 43 22.57 -4.11 -7.30
C PRO A 43 23.07 -3.93 -8.74
N THR A 44 22.72 -4.84 -9.66
CA THR A 44 23.03 -4.78 -11.09
C THR A 44 22.03 -3.98 -11.91
N ILE A 45 20.84 -3.71 -11.38
CA ILE A 45 19.85 -2.89 -12.07
C ILE A 45 20.12 -1.44 -11.67
N ALA A 46 20.36 -0.59 -12.67
CA ALA A 46 20.58 0.84 -12.46
C ALA A 46 19.45 1.43 -11.59
N MET A 47 19.79 2.39 -10.72
CA MET A 47 18.84 3.19 -9.92
C MET A 47 17.76 3.90 -10.77
N ASP A 48 17.89 3.86 -12.10
CA ASP A 48 17.00 4.41 -13.13
C ASP A 48 15.94 3.42 -13.64
N THR A 49 15.75 2.29 -12.96
CA THR A 49 14.72 1.31 -13.38
C THR A 49 13.44 1.45 -12.59
N VAL A 50 12.37 1.58 -13.34
CA VAL A 50 11.00 1.60 -12.88
C VAL A 50 10.67 0.30 -12.14
N GLN A 51 10.48 0.36 -10.83
CA GLN A 51 10.01 -0.79 -10.06
C GLN A 51 8.50 -0.90 -10.15
N ARG A 52 8.03 -2.06 -10.61
CA ARG A 52 6.62 -2.37 -10.63
C ARG A 52 6.16 -2.71 -9.23
N VAL A 53 5.01 -2.16 -8.84
CA VAL A 53 4.31 -2.51 -7.61
C VAL A 53 3.10 -3.38 -7.91
N TRP A 54 2.78 -4.27 -6.98
CA TRP A 54 1.59 -5.10 -7.03
C TRP A 54 1.07 -5.34 -5.61
N LEU A 55 -0.15 -5.84 -5.56
CA LEU A 55 -0.78 -6.30 -4.33
C LEU A 55 -0.47 -7.79 -4.13
N LEU A 56 -0.13 -8.17 -2.91
CA LEU A 56 0.04 -9.56 -2.47
C LEU A 56 -1.02 -9.87 -1.43
N CYS A 57 -1.61 -11.06 -1.52
CA CYS A 57 -2.43 -11.64 -0.46
C CYS A 57 -1.61 -12.68 0.28
N PHE A 58 -1.48 -12.55 1.60
CA PHE A 58 -1.08 -13.63 2.47
C PHE A 58 -2.32 -14.40 2.91
N ASP A 59 -2.45 -15.63 2.40
CA ASP A 59 -3.52 -16.55 2.76
C ASP A 59 -3.15 -17.29 4.05
N PHE A 60 -3.84 -17.01 5.15
CA PHE A 60 -3.57 -17.66 6.43
C PHE A 60 -4.01 -19.13 6.46
N THR A 61 -4.98 -19.52 5.64
CA THR A 61 -5.46 -20.91 5.55
C THR A 61 -4.40 -21.79 4.88
N ALA A 62 -3.79 -21.26 3.82
CA ALA A 62 -2.73 -21.96 3.07
C ALA A 62 -1.30 -21.61 3.55
N GLU A 63 -1.18 -20.74 4.56
CA GLU A 63 0.07 -20.16 5.09
C GLU A 63 1.07 -19.71 4.00
N ARG A 64 0.57 -19.11 2.91
CA ARG A 64 1.40 -18.73 1.76
C ARG A 64 0.92 -17.46 1.06
N PHE A 65 1.82 -16.84 0.30
CA PHE A 65 1.46 -15.74 -0.58
C PHE A 65 0.77 -16.25 -1.85
N GLY A 66 -0.31 -15.57 -2.23
CA GLY A 66 -0.99 -15.75 -3.51
C GLY A 66 -0.22 -15.15 -4.70
N PRO A 67 -0.82 -15.18 -5.90
CA PRO A 67 -0.22 -14.55 -7.08
C PRO A 67 -0.13 -13.03 -6.93
N ARG A 68 0.68 -12.39 -7.79
CA ARG A 68 0.75 -10.93 -7.88
C ARG A 68 -0.58 -10.40 -8.41
N LEU A 69 -1.25 -9.57 -7.62
CA LEU A 69 -2.53 -8.97 -7.96
C LEU A 69 -2.31 -7.57 -8.55
N PRO A 70 -3.02 -7.21 -9.65
CA PRO A 70 -2.85 -5.92 -10.28
C PRO A 70 -3.35 -4.77 -9.41
N LEU A 71 -2.63 -3.66 -9.43
CA LEU A 71 -3.10 -2.37 -8.91
C LEU A 71 -3.95 -1.66 -9.97
N PRO A 72 -4.85 -0.73 -9.58
CA PRO A 72 -5.74 -0.01 -10.50
C PRO A 72 -5.01 0.85 -11.52
N THR A 73 -3.76 1.23 -11.24
CA THR A 73 -2.92 2.02 -12.12
C THR A 73 -1.62 1.26 -12.34
N HIS A 74 -0.95 1.52 -13.46
CA HIS A 74 0.46 1.16 -13.63
C HIS A 74 1.28 2.08 -12.71
N SER A 75 1.20 1.83 -11.41
CA SER A 75 1.97 2.54 -10.41
C SER A 75 3.41 2.08 -10.54
N TYR A 76 4.30 3.04 -10.67
CA TYR A 76 5.70 2.84 -10.94
C TYR A 76 6.44 3.49 -9.78
N CYS A 77 6.91 2.66 -8.84
CA CYS A 77 7.67 3.15 -7.71
C CYS A 77 9.05 3.59 -8.21
N TRP A 78 9.17 4.87 -8.56
CA TRP A 78 10.46 5.54 -8.51
C TRP A 78 10.68 5.93 -7.04
N PHE A 79 11.46 5.11 -6.35
CA PHE A 79 11.92 5.29 -4.96
C PHE A 79 11.67 6.68 -4.37
N THR A 80 10.58 6.85 -3.63
CA THR A 80 10.33 7.88 -2.59
C THR A 80 9.40 9.06 -2.89
N GLU A 81 8.91 9.28 -4.11
CA GLU A 81 7.99 10.41 -4.35
C GLU A 81 6.50 10.08 -4.38
N GLU A 82 6.11 8.89 -4.81
CA GLU A 82 4.70 8.49 -4.85
C GLU A 82 4.13 8.29 -3.43
N THR A 83 2.87 8.71 -3.22
CA THR A 83 2.12 8.28 -2.05
C THR A 83 1.24 7.11 -2.43
N LEU A 84 1.48 5.97 -1.78
CA LEU A 84 0.64 4.79 -1.89
C LEU A 84 0.29 4.30 -0.49
N ALA A 85 -1.00 4.15 -0.20
CA ALA A 85 -1.48 3.54 1.04
C ALA A 85 -2.68 2.63 0.76
N LEU A 86 -2.80 1.58 1.57
CA LEU A 86 -3.94 0.67 1.59
C LEU A 86 -4.75 0.89 2.87
N SER A 87 -6.06 0.67 2.78
CA SER A 87 -6.97 0.63 3.92
C SER A 87 -8.12 -0.35 3.67
N SER A 88 -8.83 -0.76 4.71
CA SER A 88 -10.07 -1.52 4.59
C SER A 88 -11.27 -0.57 4.59
N VAL A 89 -12.33 -0.95 3.87
CA VAL A 89 -13.60 -0.24 3.84
C VAL A 89 -14.68 -1.22 4.29
N ARG A 90 -15.35 -0.87 5.41
CA ARG A 90 -16.41 -1.67 6.04
C ARG A 90 -16.03 -3.15 6.27
N ASP A 91 -14.73 -3.44 6.39
CA ASP A 91 -14.14 -4.79 6.47
C ASP A 91 -14.53 -5.76 5.34
N GLU A 92 -15.04 -5.23 4.21
CA GLU A 92 -15.47 -6.01 3.05
C GLU A 92 -14.65 -5.73 1.79
N GLN A 93 -14.11 -4.53 1.66
CA GLN A 93 -13.37 -4.05 0.49
C GLN A 93 -12.01 -3.49 0.89
N LEU A 94 -11.10 -3.41 -0.08
CA LEU A 94 -9.87 -2.63 0.05
C LEU A 94 -10.07 -1.26 -0.62
N ALA A 95 -9.51 -0.24 0.02
CA ALA A 95 -9.25 1.04 -0.61
C ALA A 95 -7.75 1.21 -0.88
N LEU A 96 -7.45 1.91 -1.96
CA LEU A 96 -6.10 2.35 -2.30
C LEU A 96 -6.12 3.88 -2.50
N LEU A 97 -5.22 4.55 -1.78
CA LEU A 97 -4.87 5.94 -2.02
C LEU A 97 -3.61 5.96 -2.88
N TYR A 98 -3.68 6.66 -4.02
CA TYR A 98 -2.55 6.88 -4.91
C TYR A 98 -2.38 8.39 -5.19
N GLN A 99 -1.14 8.86 -5.10
CA GLN A 99 -0.73 10.17 -5.58
C GLN A 99 0.55 10.03 -6.41
N SER A 100 0.48 10.50 -7.65
CA SER A 100 1.65 10.59 -8.52
C SER A 100 2.57 11.75 -8.09
N PRO A 101 3.91 11.63 -8.23
CA PRO A 101 4.88 12.67 -7.86
C PRO A 101 4.64 13.99 -8.59
N THR A 102 4.20 13.92 -9.85
CA THR A 102 4.02 15.06 -10.72
C THR A 102 2.61 15.65 -10.63
N SER A 103 1.70 14.98 -9.94
CA SER A 103 0.29 15.34 -9.85
C SER A 103 -0.08 15.79 -8.44
N ARG A 104 -0.84 16.88 -8.35
CA ARG A 104 -1.49 17.33 -7.11
C ARG A 104 -2.89 16.74 -6.95
N ILE A 105 -3.11 15.54 -7.49
CA ILE A 105 -4.40 14.85 -7.44
C ILE A 105 -4.24 13.59 -6.60
N LEU A 106 -5.07 13.46 -5.57
CA LEU A 106 -5.25 12.22 -4.83
C LEU A 106 -6.31 11.38 -5.53
N ASP A 107 -5.94 10.19 -5.98
CA ASP A 107 -6.87 9.21 -6.49
C ASP A 107 -7.21 8.19 -5.39
N PHE A 108 -8.50 8.04 -5.13
CA PHE A 108 -9.03 7.01 -4.25
C PHE A 108 -9.68 5.92 -5.09
N TRP A 109 -9.23 4.69 -4.90
CA TRP A 109 -9.76 3.50 -5.56
C TRP A 109 -10.35 2.57 -4.51
N ILE A 110 -11.43 1.88 -4.87
CA ILE A 110 -12.04 0.85 -4.03
C ILE A 110 -12.18 -0.43 -4.87
N THR A 111 -11.98 -1.57 -4.23
CA THR A 111 -12.18 -2.86 -4.87
C THR A 111 -13.65 -3.11 -5.16
N THR A 112 -13.98 -3.45 -6.40
CA THR A 112 -15.30 -4.01 -6.76
C THR A 112 -15.36 -5.51 -6.54
N LYS A 113 -14.20 -6.18 -6.60
CA LYS A 113 -14.02 -7.59 -6.29
C LYS A 113 -12.67 -7.76 -5.61
N ILE A 114 -12.64 -8.57 -4.55
CA ILE A 114 -11.41 -8.96 -3.86
C ILE A 114 -11.49 -10.42 -3.42
N GLU A 115 -10.54 -11.21 -3.91
CA GLU A 115 -10.31 -12.61 -3.62
C GLU A 115 -8.80 -12.83 -3.45
N PRO A 116 -8.35 -13.93 -2.81
CA PRO A 116 -6.92 -14.18 -2.59
C PRO A 116 -6.06 -14.19 -3.87
N ASN A 117 -6.68 -14.48 -5.02
CA ASN A 117 -6.03 -14.62 -6.33
C ASN A 117 -6.57 -13.67 -7.41
N ALA A 118 -7.54 -12.82 -7.10
CA ALA A 118 -8.16 -11.91 -8.06
C ALA A 118 -8.59 -10.60 -7.39
N VAL A 119 -8.34 -9.49 -8.07
CA VAL A 119 -8.80 -8.17 -7.63
C VAL A 119 -9.28 -7.37 -8.83
N SER A 120 -10.36 -6.63 -8.64
CA SER A 120 -10.78 -5.59 -9.57
C SER A 120 -11.07 -4.31 -8.81
N TRP A 121 -10.74 -3.19 -9.43
CA TRP A 121 -10.79 -1.88 -8.82
C TRP A 121 -11.75 -0.97 -9.59
N SER A 122 -12.35 -0.02 -8.88
CA SER A 122 -13.07 1.10 -9.45
C SER A 122 -12.54 2.40 -8.85
N LYS A 123 -12.49 3.46 -9.65
CA LYS A 123 -12.16 4.78 -9.15
C LYS A 123 -13.33 5.27 -8.33
N PHE A 124 -13.10 5.58 -7.05
CA PHE A 124 -14.15 6.03 -6.14
C PHE A 124 -14.34 7.54 -6.28
N PHE A 125 -13.30 8.32 -5.98
CA PHE A 125 -13.26 9.75 -6.29
C PHE A 125 -11.81 10.24 -6.37
N LYS A 126 -11.65 11.48 -6.83
CA LYS A 126 -10.36 12.18 -6.86
C LYS A 126 -10.46 13.52 -6.13
N VAL A 127 -9.36 13.97 -5.55
CA VAL A 127 -9.27 15.26 -4.83
C VAL A 127 -8.09 16.05 -5.38
N ASP A 128 -8.38 17.27 -5.84
CA ASP A 128 -7.36 18.22 -6.25
C ASP A 128 -6.79 18.92 -5.00
N THR A 129 -5.58 18.54 -4.59
CA THR A 129 -4.91 19.11 -3.41
C THR A 129 -4.52 20.59 -3.49
N PRO A 130 -4.40 21.27 -4.66
CA PRO A 130 -4.13 22.71 -4.69
C PRO A 130 -5.21 23.55 -3.99
N TRP A 131 -6.44 23.04 -3.92
CA TRP A 131 -7.56 23.70 -3.25
C TRP A 131 -7.56 23.48 -1.73
N LEU A 132 -6.73 22.56 -1.23
CA LEU A 132 -6.56 22.29 0.19
C LEU A 132 -5.43 23.18 0.73
N PHE A 133 -5.78 24.39 1.16
CA PHE A 133 -4.81 25.33 1.76
C PHE A 133 -4.03 24.65 2.90
N GLY A 134 -2.70 24.67 2.82
CA GLY A 134 -1.81 24.07 3.81
C GLY A 134 -1.54 22.57 3.62
N PHE A 135 -2.13 21.93 2.62
CA PHE A 135 -1.83 20.54 2.31
C PHE A 135 -0.42 20.40 1.69
N PRO A 136 0.43 19.50 2.21
CA PRO A 136 1.80 19.37 1.73
C PRO A 136 1.83 18.92 0.26
N ALA A 137 2.71 19.54 -0.53
CA ALA A 137 2.91 19.14 -1.92
C ALA A 137 3.39 17.67 -2.01
N ASN A 138 4.27 17.28 -1.09
CA ASN A 138 4.80 15.94 -0.95
C ASN A 138 4.57 15.43 0.48
N PHE A 139 3.82 14.35 0.62
CA PHE A 139 3.67 13.66 1.89
C PHE A 139 3.85 12.16 1.71
N CYS A 140 3.78 11.42 2.81
CA CYS A 140 3.51 10.00 2.74
C CYS A 140 2.32 9.69 3.63
N ALA A 141 1.30 9.09 3.02
CA ALA A 141 0.15 8.59 3.75
C ALA A 141 0.62 7.47 4.68
N GLY A 142 0.45 7.66 5.98
CA GLY A 142 0.66 6.62 6.97
C GLY A 142 -0.53 5.68 7.05
N ASN A 143 -1.73 6.25 7.05
CA ASN A 143 -3.00 5.51 6.99
C ASN A 143 -4.09 6.42 6.41
N PHE A 144 -5.19 5.83 5.95
CA PHE A 144 -6.38 6.59 5.58
C PHE A 144 -7.65 5.79 5.82
N PHE A 145 -8.78 6.47 5.87
CA PHE A 145 -10.11 5.87 5.99
C PHE A 145 -11.03 6.50 4.95
N VAL A 146 -11.96 5.70 4.45
CA VAL A 146 -12.95 6.15 3.45
C VAL A 146 -14.34 5.83 3.96
N ASP A 147 -15.22 6.82 3.85
CA ASP A 147 -16.66 6.67 4.02
C ASP A 147 -17.31 6.69 2.63
N GLU A 148 -17.88 5.54 2.24
CA GLU A 148 -18.52 5.38 0.94
C GLU A 148 -19.84 6.15 0.81
N GLU A 149 -20.58 6.26 1.90
CA GLU A 149 -21.93 6.86 1.91
C GLU A 149 -21.82 8.37 1.81
N ASN A 150 -20.91 8.95 2.60
CA ASN A 150 -20.64 10.38 2.61
C ASN A 150 -19.60 10.83 1.58
N LYS A 151 -18.99 9.88 0.83
CA LYS A 151 -17.90 10.13 -0.13
C LYS A 151 -16.77 10.96 0.48
N LEU A 152 -16.36 10.59 1.68
CA LEU A 152 -15.36 11.30 2.47
C LEU A 152 -14.12 10.44 2.65
N ALA A 153 -12.94 11.06 2.68
CA ALA A 153 -11.71 10.39 3.11
C ALA A 153 -10.97 11.21 4.16
N VAL A 154 -10.43 10.50 5.15
CA VAL A 154 -9.52 11.06 6.17
C VAL A 154 -8.15 10.46 5.92
N VAL A 155 -7.14 11.31 5.68
CA VAL A 155 -5.77 10.87 5.39
C VAL A 155 -4.84 11.34 6.50
N SER A 156 -4.20 10.40 7.18
CA SER A 156 -3.13 10.69 8.14
C SER A 156 -1.81 10.68 7.41
N TYR A 157 -1.06 11.78 7.49
CA TYR A 157 0.20 11.92 6.81
C TYR A 157 1.34 12.34 7.74
N LEU A 158 2.54 11.92 7.37
CA LEU A 158 3.78 12.46 7.93
C LEU A 158 4.44 13.37 6.87
N PRO A 159 4.83 14.61 7.23
CA PRO A 159 5.66 15.43 6.37
C PRO A 159 6.99 14.72 6.08
N LYS A 160 7.44 14.74 4.82
CA LYS A 160 8.70 14.09 4.45
C LYS A 160 9.93 14.69 5.16
N SER A 161 9.87 15.93 5.63
CA SER A 161 10.94 16.60 6.38
C SER A 161 11.32 15.93 7.70
N TYR A 162 10.45 15.08 8.26
CA TYR A 162 10.77 14.30 9.46
C TYR A 162 11.61 13.04 9.17
N ARG A 163 11.93 12.75 7.90
CA ARG A 163 12.73 11.57 7.50
C ARG A 163 14.24 11.79 7.56
N ASP A 164 14.68 13.04 7.48
CA ASP A 164 16.11 13.41 7.52
C ASP A 164 16.66 13.50 8.96
N LEU A 165 15.79 13.35 9.96
CA LEU A 165 16.20 13.20 11.35
C LEU A 165 16.48 11.71 11.62
N SER A 166 17.66 11.25 11.19
CA SER A 166 18.23 10.03 11.75
C SER A 166 18.35 10.19 13.28
N PRO A 167 18.09 9.14 14.09
CA PRO A 167 18.42 9.21 15.49
C PRO A 167 19.95 9.44 15.64
N PRO A 168 20.41 10.26 16.60
CA PRO A 168 21.83 10.45 16.82
C PRO A 168 22.51 9.10 17.15
N PRO A 169 23.82 8.98 16.86
CA PRO A 169 24.58 7.74 16.98
C PRO A 169 24.60 7.17 18.39
#